data_AF-A0A382PZ03-F1
#
_entry.id   AF-A0A382PZ03-F1
#
_cell.length_a   1.000
_cell.length_b   1.000
_cell.length_c   1.000
_cell.angle_alpha   90.00
_cell.angle_beta   90.00
_cell.angle_gamma   90.00
#
_symmetry.space_group_name_H-M   'P 1'
#
loop_
_entity.id
_entity.type
_entity.pdbx_description
1 polymer ?
#
loop_
_entity_poly.entity_id
_entity_poly.type
_entity_poly.pdbx_seq_one_letter_code
_entity_poly.pdbx_strand_id
1 'polypeptide(L)'
;ASSERLKSFAFTLDLDTNEFSQCLDSKKYYYHVKLNLEKSMTSFGIQSTPTFLLINTSGEQQQIIGAQPYFVFEQVIESLL
;
A
#
# COMPACT_ATOMS: atom_id res chain seq x y z
N ALA A 1 -5.16 13.13 7.31
CA ALA A 1 -6.60 13.48 7.18
C ALA A 1 -7.28 13.29 8.54
N SER A 2 -8.35 14.03 8.85
CA SER A 2 -9.17 13.75 10.04
C SER A 2 -10.01 12.48 9.83
N SER A 3 -10.44 11.83 10.92
CA SER A 3 -11.35 10.67 10.86
C SER A 3 -12.62 11.00 10.06
N GLU A 4 -13.22 12.17 10.32
CA GLU A 4 -14.40 12.65 9.61
C GLU A 4 -14.21 12.78 8.09
N ARG A 5 -13.02 13.23 7.66
CA ARG A 5 -12.74 13.33 6.22
C ARG A 5 -12.63 11.94 5.58
N LEU A 6 -12.06 10.96 6.30
CA LEU A 6 -12.00 9.58 5.81
C LEU A 6 -13.39 8.95 5.70
N LYS A 7 -14.27 9.19 6.66
CA LYS A 7 -15.69 8.75 6.61
C LYS A 7 -16.45 9.41 5.45
N SER A 8 -16.19 10.69 5.17
CA SER A 8 -16.75 11.39 4.01
C SER A 8 -16.28 10.82 2.67
N PHE A 9 -15.01 10.38 2.57
CA PHE A 9 -14.54 9.66 1.39
C PHE A 9 -15.24 8.31 1.23
N ALA A 10 -15.45 7.57 2.32
CA ALA A 10 -16.19 6.29 2.27
C ALA A 10 -17.61 6.49 1.71
N PHE A 11 -18.32 7.53 2.14
CA PHE A 11 -19.62 7.91 1.56
C PHE A 11 -19.52 8.27 0.08
N THR A 12 -18.52 9.07 -0.32
CA THR A 12 -18.32 9.48 -1.71
C THR A 12 -18.01 8.31 -2.64
N LEU A 13 -17.37 7.27 -2.09
CA LEU A 13 -17.04 6.02 -2.79
C LEU A 13 -18.17 4.98 -2.71
N ASP A 14 -19.34 5.33 -2.17
CA ASP A 14 -20.51 4.45 -2.00
C ASP A 14 -20.22 3.17 -1.18
N LEU A 15 -19.32 3.28 -0.19
CA LEU A 15 -19.05 2.21 0.77
C LEU A 15 -20.12 2.19 1.87
N ASP A 16 -20.29 1.04 2.54
CA ASP A 16 -21.07 1.00 3.78
C ASP A 16 -20.41 1.89 4.84
N THR A 17 -21.02 3.05 5.07
CA THR A 17 -20.48 4.07 5.98
C THR A 17 -20.52 3.63 7.44
N ASN A 18 -21.46 2.75 7.82
CA ASN A 18 -21.55 2.24 9.19
C ASN A 18 -20.43 1.24 9.45
N GLU A 19 -20.24 0.30 8.53
CA GLU A 19 -19.15 -0.68 8.60
C GLU A 19 -17.79 0.02 8.60
N PHE A 20 -17.57 0.96 7.67
CA PHE A 20 -16.33 1.71 7.58
C PHE A 20 -16.05 2.52 8.86
N SER A 21 -17.07 3.22 9.38
CA SER A 21 -16.92 4.03 10.60
C SER A 21 -16.59 3.16 11.81
N GLN A 22 -17.28 2.03 11.99
CA GLN A 22 -16.98 1.06 13.05
C GLN A 22 -15.56 0.50 12.92
N CYS A 23 -15.14 0.17 11.69
CA CYS A 23 -13.79 -0.32 11.42
C CYS A 23 -12.72 0.73 11.77
N LEU A 24 -12.92 1.98 11.36
CA LEU A 24 -11.98 3.07 11.61
C LEU A 24 -11.91 3.44 13.10
N ASP A 25 -13.07 3.60 13.75
CA ASP A 25 -13.17 4.04 15.14
C ASP A 25 -12.67 2.96 16.12
N SER A 26 -12.89 1.68 15.82
CA SER A 26 -12.35 0.56 16.62
C SER A 26 -10.83 0.44 16.56
N LYS A 27 -10.17 1.10 15.60
CA LYS A 27 -8.72 1.00 15.36
C LYS A 27 -8.24 -0.44 15.12
N LYS A 28 -9.12 -1.34 14.69
CA LYS A 28 -8.83 -2.77 14.50
C LYS A 28 -7.53 -3.04 13.73
N TYR A 29 -7.24 -2.23 12.69
CA TYR A 29 -6.06 -2.41 11.83
C TYR A 29 -4.87 -1.50 12.16
N TYR A 30 -4.93 -0.71 13.23
CA TYR A 30 -3.86 0.24 13.58
C TYR A 30 -2.49 -0.44 13.73
N TYR A 31 -2.46 -1.59 14.41
CA TYR A 31 -1.23 -2.36 14.60
C TYR A 31 -0.69 -2.88 13.25
N HIS A 32 -1.56 -3.40 12.38
CA HIS A 32 -1.14 -3.87 11.06
C HIS A 32 -0.56 -2.76 10.18
N VAL A 33 -1.10 -1.54 10.25
CA VAL A 33 -0.54 -0.38 9.52
C VAL A 33 0.89 -0.08 10.01
N LYS A 34 1.11 -0.06 11.33
CA LYS A 34 2.45 0.14 11.90
C LYS A 34 3.42 -0.97 11.51
N LEU A 35 2.99 -2.22 11.65
CA LEU A 35 3.79 -3.38 11.31
C LEU A 35 4.20 -3.38 9.83
N ASN A 36 3.29 -3.01 8.92
CA ASN A 36 3.60 -2.92 7.50
C ASN A 36 4.60 -1.79 7.21
N LEU A 37 4.49 -0.64 7.89
CA LEU A 37 5.48 0.44 7.77
C LEU A 37 6.86 -0.03 8.25
N GLU A 38 6.94 -0.60 9.45
CA GLU A 38 8.20 -1.10 10.02
C GLU A 38 8.83 -2.19 9.14
N LYS A 39 8.02 -3.14 8.66
CA LYS A 39 8.49 -4.21 7.77
C LYS A 39 9.00 -3.66 6.44
N SER A 40 8.34 -2.64 5.88
CA SER A 40 8.80 -1.98 4.65
C SER A 40 10.22 -1.43 4.78
N MET A 41 10.53 -0.80 5.92
CA MET A 41 11.83 -0.18 6.17
C MET A 41 12.89 -1.21 6.56
N THR A 42 12.54 -2.16 7.43
CA THR A 42 13.50 -3.09 8.04
C THR A 42 13.78 -4.33 7.20
N SER A 43 12.76 -4.91 6.56
CA SER A 43 12.89 -6.14 5.78
C SER A 43 13.15 -5.89 4.31
N PHE A 44 12.63 -4.78 3.77
CA PHE A 44 12.72 -4.46 2.33
C PHE A 44 13.58 -3.21 2.04
N GLY A 45 14.07 -2.52 3.07
CA GLY A 45 14.95 -1.35 2.90
C GLY A 45 14.27 -0.16 2.23
N ILE A 46 12.94 -0.05 2.27
CA ILE A 46 12.20 1.03 1.61
C ILE A 46 12.42 2.34 2.35
N GLN A 47 12.86 3.37 1.62
CA GLN A 47 13.21 4.69 2.16
C GLN A 47 12.40 5.85 1.56
N SER A 48 11.63 5.61 0.50
CA SER A 48 10.87 6.66 -0.17
C SER A 48 9.55 6.14 -0.73
N THR A 49 8.61 7.04 -0.99
CA THR A 49 7.31 6.72 -1.59
C THR A 49 7.09 7.54 -2.86
N PRO A 50 6.47 6.97 -3.92
CA PRO A 50 6.12 5.56 -4.03
C PRO A 50 7.38 4.68 -4.25
N THR A 51 7.38 3.49 -3.65
CA THR A 51 8.31 2.39 -3.99
C THR A 51 7.44 1.16 -4.24
N PHE A 52 7.71 0.45 -5.33
CA PHE A 52 7.00 -0.75 -5.72
C PHE A 52 7.93 -1.95 -5.52
N LEU A 53 7.41 -3.02 -4.90
CA LEU A 53 8.08 -4.30 -4.76
C LEU A 53 7.35 -5.30 -5.66
N LEU A 54 8.02 -5.81 -6.69
CA LEU A 54 7.51 -6.81 -7.61
C LEU A 54 8.10 -8.17 -7.21
N ILE A 55 7.24 -9.17 -7.02
CA ILE A 55 7.64 -10.52 -6.58
C ILE A 55 6.99 -11.53 -7.53
N ASN A 56 7.78 -12.37 -8.19
CA ASN A 56 7.24 -13.43 -9.06
C ASN A 56 6.89 -14.70 -8.28
N THR A 57 6.35 -15.70 -8.97
CA THR A 57 5.92 -16.98 -8.35
C THR A 57 7.06 -17.79 -7.77
N SER A 58 8.30 -17.56 -8.24
CA SER A 58 9.51 -18.20 -7.71
C SER A 58 10.05 -17.51 -6.45
N GLY A 59 9.50 -16.34 -6.10
CA GLY A 59 9.95 -15.51 -5.00
C GLY A 59 11.10 -14.55 -5.35
N GLU A 60 11.47 -14.43 -6.63
CA GLU A 60 12.40 -13.40 -7.08
C GLU A 60 11.74 -12.04 -6.95
N GLN A 61 12.53 -11.05 -6.50
CA GLN A 61 12.04 -9.72 -6.19
C GLN A 61 12.83 -8.62 -6.91
N GLN A 62 12.11 -7.60 -7.39
CA GLN A 62 12.67 -6.37 -7.95
C GLN A 62 11.97 -5.14 -7.36
N GLN A 63 12.66 -3.99 -7.35
CA GLN A 63 12.11 -2.73 -6.84
C GLN A 63 12.06 -1.66 -7.92
N ILE A 64 10.99 -0.86 -7.91
CA ILE A 64 10.88 0.39 -8.68
C ILE A 64 10.77 1.53 -7.69
N ILE A 65 11.75 2.43 -7.69
CA ILE A 65 11.82 3.56 -6.75
C ILE A 65 11.32 4.83 -7.44
N GLY A 66 10.37 5.51 -6.79
CA GLY A 66 9.76 6.74 -7.27
C GLY A 66 8.63 6.51 -8.26
N ALA A 67 7.98 7.61 -8.63
CA ALA A 67 6.97 7.61 -9.69
C ALA A 67 7.67 7.45 -11.04
N GLN A 68 7.70 6.22 -11.55
CA GLN A 68 8.30 5.89 -12.85
C GLN A 68 7.22 5.76 -13.93
N PRO A 69 7.57 5.97 -15.22
CA PRO A 69 6.65 5.76 -16.32
C PRO A 69 6.39 4.26 -16.58
N TYR A 70 5.28 3.98 -17.26
CA TYR A 70 4.83 2.62 -17.59
C TYR A 70 5.93 1.69 -18.11
N PHE A 71 6.78 2.15 -19.03
CA PHE A 71 7.80 1.30 -19.65
C PHE A 71 8.80 0.72 -18.64
N VAL A 72 9.06 1.42 -17.52
CA VAL A 72 9.94 0.91 -16.46
C VAL A 72 9.28 -0.28 -15.76
N PHE A 73 7.97 -0.21 -15.54
CA PHE A 73 7.21 -1.32 -14.97
C PHE A 73 7.19 -2.52 -15.92
N GLU A 74 6.92 -2.29 -17.20
CA GLU A 74 6.93 -3.33 -18.23
C GLU A 74 8.28 -4.06 -18.24
N GLN A 75 9.40 -3.32 -18.33
CA GLN A 75 10.75 -3.91 -18.34
C GLN A 75 11.04 -4.79 -17.11
N VAL A 76 10.65 -4.33 -15.91
CA VAL A 76 10.89 -5.09 -14.68
C VAL A 76 9.98 -6.31 -14.60
N ILE A 77 8.72 -6.20 -15.01
CA ILE A 77 7.79 -7.34 -15.07
C ILE A 77 8.30 -8.39 -16.06
N GLU A 78 8.69 -7.99 -17.27
CA GLU A 78 9.26 -8.90 -18.28
C GLU A 78 10.54 -9.59 -17.79
N SER A 79 11.36 -8.91 -16.98
CA SER A 79 12.54 -9.54 -16.37
C SER A 79 12.22 -10.59 -15.30
N LEU A 80 10.98 -10.62 -14.81
CA LEU A 80 10.48 -11.49 -13.74
C LEU A 80 9.59 -12.65 -14.23
N LEU A 81 9.27 -12.70 -15.53
CA LEU A 81 8.51 -13.79 -16.18
C LEU A 81 9.39 -15.00 -16.50
#